data_AF-A0A5E6XP87-F1
#
_entry.id   AF-A0A5E6XP87-F1
#
_cell.length_a   1.000
_cell.length_b   1.000
_cell.length_c   1.000
_cell.angle_alpha   90.00
_cell.angle_beta   90.00
_cell.angle_gamma   90.00
#
_symmetry.space_group_name_H-M   'P 1'
#
loop_
_entity.id
_entity.type
_entity.pdbx_description
1 polymer ?
#
loop_
_entity_poly.entity_id
_entity_poly.type
_entity_poly.pdbx_seq_one_letter_code
_entity_poly.pdbx_strand_id
1 'polypeptide(L)'
;MIPNYRIRFYSLIGALLCLLGAWASADAIHSAATLWQFDVTTGRGVSKVREHLVFDQQPWRFGFYLLVTIAVFIASTGAGLWFCWGVLRGRQAFKRWSGKFR
;
A
#
# COMPACT_ATOMS: atom_id res chain seq x y z
N MET A 1 26.58 -15.35 8.69
CA MET A 1 25.21 -15.02 8.25
C MET A 1 24.91 -15.73 6.94
N ILE A 2 23.88 -16.57 6.87
CA ILE A 2 23.55 -17.36 5.67
C ILE A 2 22.94 -16.43 4.60
N PRO A 3 23.49 -16.35 3.36
CA PRO A 3 23.20 -15.30 2.36
C PRO A 3 21.76 -15.26 1.77
N ASN A 4 20.79 -15.99 2.33
CA ASN A 4 19.39 -15.96 1.89
C ASN A 4 18.40 -15.43 2.93
N TYR A 5 18.87 -15.12 4.15
CA TYR A 5 17.98 -14.67 5.23
C TYR A 5 17.61 -13.18 5.12
N ARG A 6 18.57 -12.34 4.67
CA ARG A 6 18.38 -10.90 4.51
C ARG A 6 17.27 -10.55 3.52
N ILE A 7 17.25 -11.19 2.36
CA ILE A 7 16.28 -10.92 1.29
C ILE A 7 14.86 -11.27 1.74
N ARG A 8 14.68 -12.37 2.47
CA ARG A 8 13.39 -12.73 3.07
C ARG A 8 12.92 -11.73 4.10
N PHE A 9 13.83 -11.26 4.94
CA PHE A 9 13.52 -10.26 5.96
C PHE A 9 13.08 -8.93 5.31
N TYR A 10 13.77 -8.48 4.26
CA TYR A 10 13.35 -7.31 3.49
C TYR A 10 12.00 -7.50 2.78
N SER A 11 11.75 -8.69 2.22
CA SER A 11 10.46 -9.02 1.59
C SER A 11 9.32 -9.04 2.61
N LEU A 12 9.58 -9.51 3.83
CA LEU A 12 8.60 -9.54 4.92
C LEU A 12 8.28 -8.12 5.43
N ILE A 13 9.31 -7.27 5.59
CA ILE A 13 9.13 -5.85 5.91
C ILE A 13 8.34 -5.15 4.80
N GLY A 14 8.68 -5.40 3.53
CA GLY A 14 7.96 -4.85 2.38
C GLY A 14 6.49 -5.26 2.36
N ALA A 15 6.19 -6.54 2.62
CA ALA A 15 4.82 -7.04 2.75
C ALA A 15 4.05 -6.34 3.87
N LEU A 16 4.67 -6.18 5.05
CA LEU A 16 4.08 -5.45 6.18
C LEU A 16 3.77 -3.99 5.84
N LEU A 17 4.69 -3.29 5.17
CA LEU A 17 4.46 -1.91 4.75
C LEU A 17 3.32 -1.81 3.74
N CYS A 18 3.25 -2.72 2.77
CA CYS A 18 2.14 -2.80 1.82
C CYS A 18 0.80 -3.08 2.52
N LEU A 19 0.78 -3.97 3.52
CA LEU A 19 -0.41 -4.26 4.30
C LEU A 19 -0.86 -3.08 5.16
N LEU A 20 0.07 -2.32 5.75
CA LEU A 20 -0.25 -1.08 6.47
C LEU A 20 -0.84 -0.02 5.54
N GLY A 21 -0.29 0.13 4.33
CA GLY A 21 -0.85 1.01 3.31
C GLY A 21 -2.25 0.59 2.84
N ALA A 22 -2.46 -0.72 2.68
CA ALA A 22 -3.77 -1.28 2.37
C ALA A 22 -4.77 -1.06 3.51
N TRP A 23 -4.35 -1.21 4.77
CA TRP A 23 -5.21 -0.96 5.92
C TRP A 23 -5.63 0.51 6.03
N ALA A 24 -4.68 1.45 5.91
CA ALA A 24 -4.98 2.88 5.95
C ALA A 24 -5.92 3.32 4.80
N SER A 25 -5.74 2.76 3.61
CA SER A 25 -6.65 3.03 2.48
C SER A 25 -8.02 2.40 2.67
N ALA A 26 -8.11 1.21 3.27
CA ALA A 26 -9.39 0.59 3.62
C ALA A 26 -10.18 1.41 4.64
N ASP A 27 -9.51 1.95 5.66
CA ASP A 27 -10.14 2.82 6.67
C ASP A 27 -10.71 4.10 6.04
N ALA A 28 -9.96 4.69 5.11
CA ALA A 28 -10.40 5.87 4.36
C ALA A 28 -11.60 5.55 3.43
N ILE A 29 -11.60 4.39 2.75
CA ILE A 29 -12.72 3.92 1.92
C ILE A 29 -13.95 3.64 2.79
N HIS A 30 -13.77 3.03 3.96
CA HIS A 30 -14.86 2.75 4.90
C HIS A 30 -15.50 4.04 5.41
N SER A 31 -14.69 5.03 5.78
CA SER A 31 -15.14 6.36 6.20
C SER A 31 -15.89 7.08 5.07
N ALA A 32 -15.40 7.00 3.83
CA ALA A 32 -16.10 7.54 2.67
C ALA A 32 -17.47 6.88 2.44
N ALA A 33 -17.56 5.57 2.62
CA ALA A 33 -18.80 4.81 2.41
C ALA A 33 -19.85 5.03 3.52
N THR A 34 -19.41 5.28 4.75
CA THR A 34 -20.29 5.39 5.93
C THR A 34 -20.66 6.84 6.23
N LEU A 35 -19.71 7.76 6.13
CA LEU A 35 -19.85 9.15 6.57
C LEU A 35 -19.86 10.14 5.40
N TRP A 36 -19.65 9.68 4.16
CA TRP A 36 -19.45 10.56 2.99
C TRP A 36 -18.34 11.59 3.17
N GLN A 37 -17.35 11.22 3.99
CA GLN A 37 -16.23 12.05 4.41
C GLN A 37 -14.91 11.36 4.10
N PHE A 38 -13.93 12.15 3.68
CA PHE A 38 -12.66 11.63 3.20
C PHE A 38 -11.51 12.58 3.49
N ASP A 39 -10.54 12.15 4.29
CA ASP A 39 -9.31 12.92 4.54
C ASP A 39 -8.29 12.67 3.43
N VAL A 40 -7.84 13.74 2.79
CA VAL A 40 -6.84 13.70 1.72
C VAL A 40 -5.67 14.58 2.07
N THR A 41 -4.46 14.04 1.96
CA THR A 41 -3.26 14.87 1.88
C THR A 41 -3.12 15.47 0.49
N THR A 42 -3.43 16.75 0.36
CA THR A 42 -3.24 17.56 -0.84
C THR A 42 -1.97 18.40 -0.71
N GLY A 43 -1.45 18.89 -1.84
CA GLY A 43 -0.24 19.72 -1.86
C GLY A 43 1.00 19.02 -2.39
N ARG A 44 2.00 19.83 -2.76
CA ARG A 44 3.19 19.39 -3.50
C ARG A 44 4.44 19.49 -2.61
N GLY A 45 5.21 18.41 -2.55
CA GLY A 45 6.48 18.38 -1.83
C GLY A 45 6.30 18.47 -0.32
N VAL A 46 6.92 19.48 0.30
CA VAL A 46 6.95 19.68 1.77
C VAL A 46 5.66 20.35 2.28
N SER A 47 4.94 21.06 1.42
CA SER A 47 3.67 21.72 1.76
C SER A 47 2.48 20.79 1.52
N LYS A 48 2.47 19.66 2.23
CA LYS A 48 1.29 18.78 2.27
C LYS A 48 0.34 19.27 3.36
N VAL A 49 -0.90 19.52 2.98
CA VAL A 49 -1.99 19.90 3.87
C VAL A 49 -2.98 18.73 3.91
N ARG A 50 -3.48 18.41 5.11
CA ARG A 50 -4.55 17.43 5.27
C ARG A 50 -5.87 18.17 5.08
N GLU A 51 -6.54 17.93 3.98
CA GLU A 51 -7.86 18.45 3.65
C GLU A 51 -8.93 17.41 3.98
N HIS A 52 -10.01 17.84 4.62
CA HIS A 52 -11.19 17.02 4.83
C HIS A 52 -12.20 17.28 3.71
N LEU A 53 -12.44 16.28 2.87
CA LEU A 53 -13.39 16.36 1.76
C LEU A 53 -14.74 15.78 2.19
N VAL A 54 -15.80 16.55 1.99
CA VAL A 54 -17.18 16.13 2.18
C VAL A 54 -17.85 16.06 0.81
N PHE A 55 -18.58 14.97 0.54
CA PHE A 55 -19.23 14.75 -0.75
C PHE A 55 -20.15 15.91 -1.16
N ASP A 56 -20.95 16.44 -0.23
CA ASP A 56 -21.90 17.52 -0.48
C ASP A 56 -21.26 18.83 -0.94
N GLN A 57 -20.03 19.10 -0.53
CA GLN A 57 -19.34 20.35 -0.89
C GLN A 57 -18.58 20.23 -2.21
N GLN A 58 -17.94 19.08 -2.45
CA GLN A 58 -17.01 18.89 -3.57
C GLN A 58 -17.09 17.47 -4.16
N PRO A 59 -18.22 17.10 -4.79
CA PRO A 59 -18.49 15.71 -5.20
C PRO A 59 -17.49 15.19 -6.25
N TRP A 60 -17.04 16.07 -7.16
CA TRP A 60 -16.06 15.70 -8.18
C TRP A 60 -14.68 15.38 -7.59
N ARG A 61 -14.18 16.22 -6.67
CA ARG A 61 -12.89 15.98 -5.98
C ARG A 61 -12.99 14.75 -5.10
N PHE A 62 -14.10 14.59 -4.37
CA PHE A 62 -14.36 13.40 -3.57
C PHE A 62 -14.28 12.12 -4.41
N GLY A 63 -15.01 12.06 -5.54
CA GLY A 63 -15.00 10.89 -6.42
C GLY A 63 -13.62 10.58 -7.00
N PHE A 64 -12.88 11.61 -7.44
CA PHE A 64 -11.52 11.43 -7.95
C PHE A 64 -10.57 10.85 -6.89
N TYR A 65 -10.54 11.42 -5.69
CA TYR A 65 -9.66 10.92 -4.62
C TYR A 65 -10.09 9.57 -4.05
N LEU A 66 -11.40 9.27 -4.07
CA LEU A 66 -11.90 7.94 -3.75
C LEU A 66 -11.37 6.89 -4.75
N LEU A 67 -11.43 7.17 -6.05
CA LEU A 67 -10.90 6.29 -7.09
C LEU A 67 -9.39 6.07 -6.95
N VAL A 68 -8.64 7.15 -6.69
CA VAL A 68 -7.18 7.04 -6.43
C VAL A 68 -6.92 6.15 -5.22
N THR A 69 -7.69 6.32 -4.14
CA THR A 69 -7.52 5.53 -2.92
C THR A 69 -7.86 4.06 -3.13
N ILE A 70 -8.90 3.76 -3.90
CA ILE A 70 -9.24 2.39 -4.32
C ILE A 70 -8.10 1.79 -5.16
N ALA A 71 -7.53 2.55 -6.10
CA ALA A 71 -6.41 2.07 -6.90
C ALA A 71 -5.17 1.78 -6.02
N VAL A 72 -4.87 2.64 -5.05
CA VAL A 72 -3.78 2.44 -4.07
C VAL A 72 -4.07 1.21 -3.21
N PHE A 73 -5.30 1.00 -2.77
CA PHE A 73 -5.70 -0.18 -1.99
C PHE A 73 -5.45 -1.47 -2.78
N ILE A 74 -5.92 -1.54 -4.03
CA ILE A 74 -5.73 -2.71 -4.91
C ILE A 74 -4.24 -2.96 -5.16
N ALA A 75 -3.47 -1.91 -5.48
CA ALA A 75 -2.04 -2.03 -5.74
C ALA A 75 -1.26 -2.49 -4.50
N SER A 76 -1.56 -1.93 -3.33
CA SER A 76 -0.91 -2.27 -2.06
C SER A 76 -1.25 -3.70 -1.64
N THR A 77 -2.51 -4.10 -1.78
CA THR A 77 -2.96 -5.46 -1.46
C THR A 77 -2.32 -6.48 -2.40
N GLY A 78 -2.31 -6.20 -3.71
CA GLY A 78 -1.67 -7.07 -4.70
C GLY A 78 -0.16 -7.23 -4.46
N ALA A 79 0.54 -6.11 -4.20
CA ALA A 79 1.96 -6.14 -3.86
C ALA A 79 2.22 -6.89 -2.55
N GLY A 80 1.43 -6.64 -1.51
CA GLY A 80 1.53 -7.34 -0.21
C GLY A 80 1.36 -8.85 -0.36
N LEU A 81 0.34 -9.29 -1.11
CA LEU A 81 0.11 -10.72 -1.42
C LEU A 81 1.26 -11.33 -2.21
N TRP A 82 1.82 -10.60 -3.20
CA TRP A 82 2.97 -11.06 -3.97
C TRP A 82 4.21 -11.25 -3.10
N PHE A 83 4.50 -10.30 -2.21
CA PHE A 83 5.62 -10.41 -1.27
C PHE A 83 5.41 -11.54 -0.26
N CYS A 84 4.19 -11.67 0.29
CA CYS A 84 3.83 -12.79 1.17
C CYS A 84 3.99 -14.14 0.47
N TRP A 85 3.55 -14.26 -0.78
CA TRP A 85 3.73 -15.46 -1.59
C TRP A 85 5.21 -15.79 -1.82
N GLY A 86 6.04 -14.77 -2.08
CA GLY A 86 7.49 -14.90 -2.20
C GLY A 86 8.16 -15.40 -0.91
N VAL A 87 7.68 -14.95 0.26
CA VAL A 87 8.13 -15.42 1.57
C VAL A 87 7.71 -16.88 1.81
N LEU A 88 6.44 -17.22 1.53
CA LEU A 88 5.87 -18.56 1.75
C LEU A 88 6.50 -19.64 0.85
N ARG A 89 6.84 -19.34 -0.41
CA ARG A 89 7.56 -20.27 -1.31
C ARG A 89 8.99 -20.60 -0.88
N GLY A 90 9.49 -19.99 0.20
CA GLY A 90 10.72 -20.42 0.84
C GLY A 90 11.97 -20.31 -0.06
N ARG A 91 12.94 -21.24 0.06
CA ARG A 91 14.30 -21.06 -0.51
C ARG A 91 14.29 -21.14 -2.04
N GLN A 92 13.24 -21.71 -2.63
CA GLN A 92 13.17 -21.97 -4.07
C GLN A 92 12.89 -20.69 -4.88
N ALA A 93 12.11 -19.74 -4.34
CA ALA A 93 11.81 -18.47 -5.02
C ALA A 93 13.06 -17.57 -5.21
N PHE A 94 14.03 -17.66 -4.29
CA PHE A 94 15.23 -16.82 -4.29
C PHE A 94 16.47 -17.50 -4.91
N LYS A 95 16.37 -18.76 -5.36
CA LYS A 95 17.48 -19.47 -6.04
C LYS A 95 17.99 -18.69 -7.26
N ARG A 96 17.11 -17.99 -7.98
CA ARG A 96 17.45 -17.19 -9.17
C ARG A 96 18.28 -15.94 -8.86
N TRP A 97 18.21 -15.42 -7.63
CA TRP A 97 18.98 -14.26 -7.18
C TRP A 97 20.29 -14.65 -6.50
N SER A 98 20.34 -15.83 -5.85
CA SER A 98 21.57 -16.35 -5.22
C SER A 98 22.70 -16.64 -6.22
N GLY A 99 22.40 -16.90 -7.49
CA GLY A 99 23.42 -17.13 -8.53
C GLY A 99 24.06 -15.86 -9.10
N LYS A 100 23.49 -14.68 -8.82
CA LYS A 100 23.98 -13.38 -9.33
C LYS A 100 24.91 -12.65 -8.35
N PHE A 101 24.96 -13.13 -7.09
CA PHE A 101 25.78 -12.57 -6.01
C PHE A 101 26.95 -13.50 -5.62
N ARG A 102 27.32 -14.44 -6.48
CA ARG A 102 28.51 -15.27 -6.32
C ARG A 102 29.56 -14.86 -7.33
#